data_AF-A0A8D8A3K4-F1
#
_entry.id   AF-A0A8D8A3K4-F1
#
_cell.length_a   1.000
_cell.length_b   1.000
_cell.length_c   1.000
_cell.angle_alpha   90.00
_cell.angle_beta   90.00
_cell.angle_gamma   90.00
#
_symmetry.space_group_name_H-M   'P 1'
#
loop_
_entity.id
_entity.type
_entity.pdbx_description
1 polymer ?
#
loop_
_entity_poly.entity_id
_entity_poly.type
_entity_poly.pdbx_seq_one_letter_code
_entity_poly.pdbx_strand_id
1 'polypeptide(L)'
;GNLGFIAYGDSVHMNGVFNGAGPLSHRARIPNFANVQLQACAESFLVTTGCTYQLDMQKGMFRTIYNGPASEYYVVHDVYPSRYLHKTIVNRVRIQRLSSQAVIQVPIARMTTGSSSDVTFGDPRRRDINGVAYYVLTGKTNTLEDGRYQSSGHDICIIYPELSSQLILN
;
A
#
# COMPACT_ATOMS: atom_id res chain seq x y z
N GLY A 1 -14.67 9.40 2.99
CA GLY A 1 -14.02 8.15 2.57
C GLY A 1 -13.80 7.26 3.77
N ASN A 2 -13.87 5.93 3.61
CA ASN A 2 -13.71 4.98 4.72
C ASN A 2 -12.23 4.69 5.03
N LEU A 3 -11.36 4.88 4.04
CA LEU A 3 -9.92 4.65 4.11
C LEU A 3 -9.17 5.89 3.60
N GLY A 4 -8.07 6.25 4.26
CA GLY A 4 -7.12 7.27 3.80
C GLY A 4 -5.68 6.83 4.07
N PHE A 5 -4.77 7.22 3.19
CA PHE A 5 -3.34 6.93 3.32
C PHE A 5 -2.54 8.04 2.63
N ILE A 6 -1.29 8.18 3.03
CA ILE A 6 -0.32 9.07 2.36
C ILE A 6 0.37 8.22 1.29
N ALA A 7 0.51 8.75 0.07
CA ALA A 7 1.27 8.06 -0.98
C ALA A 7 2.68 7.78 -0.46
N TYR A 8 3.11 6.51 -0.54
CA TYR A 8 4.38 6.03 0.01
C TYR A 8 4.57 6.14 1.53
N GLY A 9 3.55 6.57 2.26
CA GLY A 9 3.53 6.55 3.72
C GLY A 9 3.44 5.13 4.29
N ASP A 10 3.86 5.01 5.54
CA ASP A 10 3.89 3.76 6.31
C ASP A 10 2.51 3.36 6.86
N SER A 11 1.57 4.29 6.97
CA SER A 11 0.27 4.07 7.60
C SER A 11 -0.95 4.29 6.69
N VAL A 12 -1.99 3.51 7.00
CA VAL A 12 -3.36 3.64 6.52
C VAL A 12 -4.24 3.99 7.72
N HIS A 13 -5.21 4.86 7.51
CA HIS A 13 -6.20 5.24 8.50
C HIS A 13 -7.59 4.83 8.01
N MET A 14 -8.40 4.30 8.91
CA MET A 14 -9.78 3.94 8.63
C MET A 14 -10.74 4.70 9.52
N ASN A 15 -11.90 5.04 8.98
CA ASN A 15 -12.97 5.67 9.76
C ASN A 15 -13.51 4.69 10.82
N GLY A 16 -13.73 5.19 12.03
CA GLY A 16 -14.26 4.37 13.13
C GLY A 16 -13.22 3.44 13.76
N VAL A 17 -11.93 3.58 13.42
CA VAL A 17 -10.84 2.82 14.04
C VAL A 17 -9.93 3.79 14.77
N PHE A 18 -10.03 3.78 16.09
CA PHE A 18 -9.30 4.70 16.97
C PHE A 18 -8.43 3.94 17.96
N ASN A 19 -7.37 4.60 18.40
CA ASN A 19 -6.45 4.16 19.43
C ASN A 19 -6.10 5.34 20.34
N GLY A 20 -5.90 5.06 21.63
CA GLY A 20 -5.57 6.06 22.65
C GLY A 20 -6.80 6.46 23.48
N ALA A 21 -6.57 6.93 24.70
CA ALA A 21 -7.63 7.19 25.69
C ALA A 21 -8.00 8.69 25.77
N GLY A 22 -9.31 8.96 25.80
CA GLY A 22 -9.87 10.31 25.96
C GLY A 22 -9.23 11.34 25.02
N PRO A 23 -8.59 12.41 25.53
CA PRO A 23 -8.01 13.46 24.69
C PRO A 23 -6.80 13.01 23.85
N LEU A 24 -6.21 11.85 24.16
CA LEU A 24 -5.11 11.25 23.38
C LEU A 24 -5.62 10.29 22.28
N SER A 25 -6.95 10.14 22.15
CA SER A 25 -7.58 9.35 21.10
C SER A 25 -7.25 9.94 19.72
N HIS A 26 -6.82 9.07 18.82
CA HIS A 26 -6.51 9.40 17.43
C HIS A 26 -6.85 8.23 16.51
N ARG A 27 -6.92 8.48 15.20
CA ARG A 27 -7.12 7.41 14.22
C ARG A 27 -5.93 6.46 14.25
N ALA A 28 -6.19 5.18 14.48
CA ALA A 28 -5.14 4.18 14.57
C ALA A 28 -4.30 4.15 13.28
N ARG A 29 -2.98 4.00 13.43
CA ARG A 29 -2.01 3.79 12.35
C ARG A 29 -1.99 2.31 11.97
N ILE A 30 -2.64 1.94 10.87
CA ILE A 30 -2.62 0.57 10.33
C ILE A 30 -1.45 0.47 9.35
N PRO A 31 -0.59 -0.57 9.39
CA PRO A 31 0.55 -0.67 8.47
C PRO A 31 0.10 -0.72 7.01
N ASN A 32 0.76 0.06 6.16
CA ASN A 32 0.40 0.22 4.75
C ASN A 32 1.03 -0.88 3.86
N PHE A 33 0.39 -2.05 3.81
CA PHE A 33 0.78 -3.13 2.89
C PHE A 33 0.56 -2.80 1.40
N ALA A 34 -0.12 -1.70 1.10
CA ALA A 34 -0.31 -1.19 -0.26
C ALA A 34 0.79 -0.22 -0.70
N ASN A 35 1.79 0.07 0.15
CA ASN A 35 2.98 0.82 -0.21
C ASN A 35 3.90 -0.03 -1.13
N VAL A 36 3.44 -0.30 -2.34
CA VAL A 36 4.24 -0.92 -3.40
C VAL A 36 4.90 0.20 -4.18
N GLN A 37 6.19 0.08 -4.49
CA GLN A 37 6.94 1.09 -5.24
C GLN A 37 7.73 0.44 -6.37
N LEU A 38 7.94 1.18 -7.45
CA LEU A 38 8.98 0.86 -8.44
C LEU A 38 10.33 1.13 -7.77
N GLN A 39 11.24 0.16 -7.73
CA GLN A 39 12.51 0.34 -6.99
C GLN A 39 13.32 1.54 -7.52
N ALA A 40 13.33 1.76 -8.84
CA ALA A 40 13.99 2.91 -9.46
C ALA A 40 13.43 4.28 -9.01
N CYS A 41 12.22 4.30 -8.46
CA CYS A 41 11.53 5.50 -7.97
C CYS A 41 11.37 5.53 -6.44
N ALA A 42 11.94 4.58 -5.71
CA ALA A 42 11.86 4.57 -4.25
C ALA A 42 12.92 5.51 -3.65
N GLU A 43 12.55 6.25 -2.60
CA GLU A 43 13.44 7.20 -1.90
C GLU A 43 14.72 6.56 -1.34
N SER A 44 14.72 5.24 -1.14
CA SER A 44 15.88 4.47 -0.67
C SER A 44 17.01 4.37 -1.71
N PHE A 45 16.80 4.78 -2.96
CA PHE A 45 17.82 4.80 -3.99
C PHE A 45 18.41 6.20 -4.17
N LEU A 46 19.75 6.27 -4.11
CA LEU A 46 20.54 7.51 -4.07
C LEU A 46 20.33 8.46 -5.28
N VAL A 47 19.77 7.96 -6.38
CA VAL A 47 19.47 8.74 -7.58
C VAL A 47 18.21 8.17 -8.26
N THR A 48 17.06 8.82 -8.07
CA THR A 48 15.83 8.49 -8.83
C THR A 48 15.86 9.23 -10.18
N THR A 49 16.48 8.65 -11.20
CA THR A 49 16.43 9.19 -12.57
C THR A 49 15.22 8.64 -13.32
N GLY A 50 14.57 9.49 -14.13
CA GLY A 50 13.49 9.07 -15.03
C GLY A 50 12.11 8.92 -14.38
N CYS A 51 11.95 9.20 -13.08
CA CYS A 51 10.67 9.14 -12.38
C CYS A 51 9.96 10.49 -12.34
N THR A 52 8.64 10.49 -12.53
CA THR A 52 7.76 11.65 -12.37
C THR A 52 6.57 11.27 -11.49
N TYR A 53 6.22 12.13 -10.55
CA TYR A 53 5.13 11.92 -9.60
C TYR A 53 4.02 12.94 -9.83
N GLN A 54 2.78 12.46 -9.84
CA GLN A 54 1.60 13.28 -10.13
C GLN A 54 0.44 12.86 -9.24
N LEU A 55 -0.31 13.85 -8.74
CA LEU A 55 -1.60 13.63 -8.10
C LEU A 55 -2.70 14.02 -9.08
N ASP A 56 -3.40 13.02 -9.63
CA ASP A 56 -4.60 13.27 -10.44
C ASP A 56 -5.77 13.53 -9.49
N MET A 57 -6.05 14.81 -9.26
CA MET A 57 -7.13 15.27 -8.37
C MET A 57 -8.52 14.90 -8.89
N GLN A 58 -8.71 14.80 -10.21
CA GLN A 58 -10.00 14.46 -10.80
C GLN A 58 -10.38 13.00 -10.48
N LYS A 59 -9.39 12.10 -10.58
CA LYS A 59 -9.61 10.68 -10.32
C LYS A 59 -9.30 10.28 -8.87
N GLY A 60 -8.54 11.09 -8.14
CA GLY A 60 -8.08 10.79 -6.79
C GLY A 60 -7.03 9.68 -6.78
N MET A 61 -6.11 9.70 -7.74
CA MET A 61 -5.04 8.71 -7.86
C MET A 61 -3.66 9.36 -7.80
N PHE A 62 -2.76 8.73 -7.06
CA PHE A 62 -1.35 9.07 -7.11
C PHE A 62 -0.69 8.24 -8.21
N ARG A 63 0.03 8.91 -9.12
CA ARG A 63 0.66 8.30 -10.29
C ARG A 63 2.16 8.50 -10.25
N THR A 64 2.88 7.41 -10.47
CA THR A 64 4.31 7.41 -10.76
C THR A 64 4.53 6.97 -12.19
N ILE A 65 5.26 7.77 -12.95
CA ILE A 65 5.69 7.44 -14.31
C ILE A 65 7.19 7.24 -14.26
N TYR A 66 7.67 6.07 -14.68
CA TYR A 66 9.09 5.77 -14.82
C TYR A 66 9.43 5.61 -16.29
N ASN A 67 10.38 6.41 -16.78
CA ASN A 67 10.97 6.24 -18.09
C ASN A 67 12.19 5.33 -17.96
N GLY A 68 12.13 4.17 -18.60
CA GLY A 68 13.20 3.20 -18.59
C GLY A 68 14.48 3.73 -19.26
N PRO A 69 15.61 3.01 -19.12
CA PRO A 69 16.85 3.35 -19.78
C PRO A 69 16.67 3.57 -21.28
N ALA A 70 17.36 4.58 -21.83
CA ALA A 70 17.30 4.96 -23.25
C ALA A 70 15.88 5.20 -23.80
N SER A 71 14.89 5.46 -22.93
CA SER A 71 13.47 5.64 -23.30
C SER A 71 12.89 4.47 -24.08
N GLU A 72 13.39 3.25 -23.88
CA GLU A 72 12.92 2.09 -24.64
C GLU A 72 11.59 1.52 -24.15
N TYR A 73 11.21 1.87 -22.93
CA TYR A 73 9.93 1.54 -22.32
C TYR A 73 9.58 2.58 -21.25
N TYR A 74 8.33 2.58 -20.83
CA TYR A 74 7.92 3.33 -19.65
C TYR A 74 6.91 2.55 -18.81
N VAL A 75 6.82 2.90 -17.54
CA VAL A 75 5.94 2.28 -16.56
C VAL A 75 5.04 3.35 -15.97
N VAL A 76 3.75 3.06 -15.87
CA VAL A 76 2.78 3.86 -15.13
C VAL A 76 2.29 3.03 -13.96
N HIS A 77 2.51 3.53 -12.76
CA HIS A 77 2.04 2.93 -11.51
C HIS A 77 1.08 3.90 -10.83
N ASP A 78 -0.18 3.50 -10.73
CA ASP A 78 -1.24 4.23 -10.04
C ASP A 78 -1.55 3.58 -8.69
N VAL A 79 -1.68 4.39 -7.64
CA VAL A 79 -2.14 3.98 -6.32
C VAL A 79 -3.34 4.83 -5.90
N TYR A 80 -4.43 4.17 -5.51
CA TYR A 80 -5.66 4.87 -5.12
C TYR A 80 -6.57 4.01 -4.25
N PRO A 81 -7.37 4.61 -3.34
CA PRO A 81 -8.45 3.90 -2.67
C PRO A 81 -9.57 3.61 -3.68
N SER A 82 -10.11 2.39 -3.69
CA SER A 82 -11.19 2.01 -4.59
C SER A 82 -12.48 2.77 -4.25
N ARG A 83 -13.14 3.33 -5.27
CA ARG A 83 -14.45 3.99 -5.10
C ARG A 83 -15.60 3.00 -4.87
N TYR A 84 -15.45 1.76 -5.35
CA TYR A 84 -16.47 0.70 -5.24
C TYR A 84 -16.22 -0.23 -4.06
N LEU A 85 -14.95 -0.55 -3.78
CA LEU A 85 -14.53 -1.41 -2.67
C LEU A 85 -13.99 -0.55 -1.54
N HIS A 86 -14.87 -0.17 -0.62
CA HIS A 86 -14.63 0.85 0.41
C HIS A 86 -13.49 0.54 1.41
N LYS A 87 -12.93 -0.67 1.41
CA LYS A 87 -11.78 -1.09 2.26
C LYS A 87 -10.57 -1.55 1.44
N THR A 88 -10.49 -1.16 0.18
CA THR A 88 -9.45 -1.64 -0.74
C THR A 88 -8.62 -0.49 -1.28
N ILE A 89 -7.29 -0.65 -1.21
CA ILE A 89 -6.33 0.19 -1.94
C ILE A 89 -5.90 -0.60 -3.18
N VAL A 90 -5.90 0.04 -4.33
CA VAL A 90 -5.52 -0.55 -5.61
C VAL A 90 -4.14 -0.04 -6.00
N ASN A 91 -3.25 -0.98 -6.32
CA ASN A 91 -2.02 -0.73 -7.05
C ASN A 91 -2.23 -1.22 -8.49
N ARG A 92 -2.16 -0.31 -9.46
CA ARG A 92 -2.28 -0.63 -10.89
C ARG A 92 -0.98 -0.29 -11.59
N VAL A 93 -0.31 -1.29 -12.14
CA VAL A 93 0.93 -1.09 -12.91
C VAL A 93 0.67 -1.43 -14.37
N ARG A 94 1.13 -0.55 -15.26
CA ARG A 94 1.12 -0.74 -16.71
C ARG A 94 2.52 -0.51 -17.24
N ILE A 95 3.07 -1.51 -17.92
CA ILE A 95 4.36 -1.42 -18.62
C ILE A 95 4.07 -1.26 -20.10
N GLN A 96 4.72 -0.31 -20.77
CA GLN A 96 4.62 -0.15 -22.21
C GLN A 96 6.01 -0.13 -22.83
N ARG A 97 6.26 -1.11 -23.69
CA ARG A 97 7.40 -1.18 -24.60
C ARG A 97 7.27 -0.09 -25.67
N LEU A 98 8.36 0.61 -25.95
CA LEU A 98 8.45 1.63 -27.00
C LEU A 98 9.32 1.13 -28.15
N SER A 99 10.59 0.84 -27.89
CA SER A 99 11.56 0.39 -28.90
C SER A 99 12.35 -0.85 -28.50
N SER A 100 12.35 -1.23 -27.21
CA SER A 100 13.15 -2.35 -26.72
C SER A 100 12.76 -3.66 -27.41
N GLN A 101 13.75 -4.50 -27.72
CA GLN A 101 13.55 -5.88 -28.21
C GLN A 101 13.84 -6.93 -27.12
N ALA A 102 14.39 -6.51 -25.99
CA ALA A 102 14.74 -7.39 -24.87
C ALA A 102 13.55 -7.60 -23.92
N VAL A 103 13.60 -8.64 -23.10
CA VAL A 103 12.65 -8.81 -21.99
C VAL A 103 12.77 -7.63 -21.03
N ILE A 104 11.66 -6.97 -20.72
CA ILE A 104 11.64 -5.84 -19.77
C ILE A 104 11.36 -6.39 -18.38
N GLN A 105 12.27 -6.11 -17.45
CA GLN A 105 12.12 -6.44 -16.03
C GLN A 105 12.03 -5.15 -15.24
N VAL A 106 10.95 -5.01 -14.45
CA VAL A 106 10.71 -3.85 -13.61
C VAL A 106 10.68 -4.30 -12.16
N PRO A 107 11.77 -4.07 -11.39
CA PRO A 107 11.82 -4.41 -9.98
C PRO A 107 10.80 -3.58 -9.19
N ILE A 108 10.06 -4.27 -8.31
CA ILE A 108 9.09 -3.66 -7.40
C ILE A 108 9.34 -4.13 -5.97
N ALA A 109 8.97 -3.31 -5.00
CA ALA A 109 9.11 -3.66 -3.60
C ALA A 109 7.91 -3.16 -2.80
N ARG A 110 7.57 -3.89 -1.73
CA ARG A 110 6.65 -3.40 -0.71
C ARG A 110 7.46 -2.70 0.38
N MET A 111 7.26 -1.40 0.54
CA MET A 111 7.92 -0.54 1.51
C MET A 111 7.07 -0.44 2.79
N THR A 112 6.96 -1.54 3.53
CA THR A 112 6.29 -1.54 4.84
C THR A 112 7.06 -2.41 5.82
N THR A 113 7.10 -1.97 7.08
CA THR A 113 7.64 -2.77 8.18
C THR A 113 6.62 -3.79 8.70
N GLY A 114 5.34 -3.63 8.34
CA GLY A 114 4.24 -4.44 8.88
C GLY A 114 3.92 -4.16 10.36
N SER A 115 4.63 -3.21 11.00
CA SER A 115 4.46 -2.86 12.41
C SER A 115 3.54 -1.67 12.62
N SER A 116 2.99 -1.56 13.82
CA SER A 116 2.16 -0.43 14.26
C SER A 116 2.38 -0.15 15.75
N SER A 117 2.37 1.12 16.14
CA SER A 117 2.32 1.55 17.54
C SER A 117 0.93 1.38 18.16
N ASP A 118 -0.11 1.30 17.32
CA ASP A 118 -1.50 1.44 17.73
C ASP A 118 -2.26 0.11 17.69
N VAL A 119 -1.69 -0.89 17.03
CA VAL A 119 -2.32 -2.18 16.79
C VAL A 119 -1.32 -3.30 17.06
N THR A 120 -1.71 -4.24 17.92
CA THR A 120 -0.95 -5.48 18.11
C THR A 120 -1.50 -6.53 17.17
N PHE A 121 -0.65 -6.97 16.23
CA PHE A 121 -0.97 -8.04 15.27
C PHE A 121 -0.42 -9.38 15.76
N GLY A 122 -1.14 -10.46 15.45
CA GLY A 122 -0.60 -11.82 15.52
C GLY A 122 0.21 -12.17 14.27
N ASP A 123 0.53 -13.46 14.12
CA ASP A 123 1.29 -13.92 12.96
C ASP A 123 0.46 -13.89 11.66
N PRO A 124 1.07 -13.53 10.51
CA PRO A 124 0.40 -13.54 9.23
C PRO A 124 0.06 -14.98 8.81
N ARG A 125 -1.16 -15.19 8.32
CA ARG A 125 -1.66 -16.49 7.85
C ARG A 125 -1.79 -16.50 6.34
N ARG A 126 -1.20 -17.49 5.68
CA ARG A 126 -1.37 -17.68 4.23
C ARG A 126 -2.78 -18.20 3.91
N ARG A 127 -3.36 -17.70 2.82
CA ARG A 127 -4.67 -18.07 2.27
C ARG A 127 -4.61 -18.05 0.76
N ASP A 128 -5.08 -19.11 0.12
CA ASP A 128 -5.27 -19.13 -1.33
C ASP A 128 -6.70 -18.70 -1.66
N ILE A 129 -6.84 -17.68 -2.52
CA ILE A 129 -8.12 -17.15 -2.97
C ILE A 129 -8.09 -17.16 -4.49
N ASN A 130 -8.90 -18.01 -5.12
CA ASN A 130 -8.97 -18.16 -6.58
C ASN A 130 -7.60 -18.41 -7.24
N GLY A 131 -6.76 -19.25 -6.62
CA GLY A 131 -5.42 -19.58 -7.13
C GLY A 131 -4.36 -18.51 -6.92
N VAL A 132 -4.67 -17.44 -6.18
CA VAL A 132 -3.72 -16.40 -5.79
C VAL A 132 -3.44 -16.52 -4.30
N ALA A 133 -2.15 -16.53 -3.93
CA ALA A 133 -1.71 -16.57 -2.55
C ALA A 133 -1.81 -15.17 -1.91
N TYR A 134 -2.53 -15.09 -0.80
CA TYR A 134 -2.66 -13.93 0.07
C TYR A 134 -2.14 -14.23 1.46
N TYR A 135 -1.74 -13.18 2.17
CA TYR A 135 -1.52 -13.19 3.60
C TYR A 135 -2.62 -12.40 4.29
N VAL A 136 -3.07 -12.94 5.43
CA VAL A 136 -4.05 -12.31 6.32
C VAL A 136 -3.36 -12.01 7.64
N LEU A 137 -3.29 -10.72 7.98
CA LEU A 137 -2.72 -10.23 9.23
C LEU A 137 -3.84 -9.63 10.08
N THR A 138 -4.09 -10.20 11.25
CA THR A 138 -5.18 -9.80 12.14
C THR A 138 -4.66 -9.30 13.47
N GLY A 139 -5.27 -8.24 14.01
CA GLY A 139 -4.86 -7.61 15.25
C GLY A 139 -5.98 -6.80 15.88
N LYS A 140 -5.68 -6.19 17.02
CA LYS A 140 -6.63 -5.34 17.76
C LYS A 140 -5.92 -4.05 18.19
N THR A 141 -6.67 -2.93 18.24
CA THR A 141 -6.10 -1.67 18.74
C THR A 141 -5.67 -1.80 20.20
N ASN A 142 -4.56 -1.15 20.55
CA ASN A 142 -3.87 -1.33 21.82
C ASN A 142 -4.61 -0.66 22.99
N THR A 143 -5.18 0.52 22.75
CA THR A 143 -5.76 1.38 23.79
C THR A 143 -7.18 1.79 23.41
N LEU A 144 -8.12 1.64 24.35
CA LEU A 144 -9.51 2.06 24.22
C LEU A 144 -9.64 3.58 24.34
N GLU A 145 -10.61 4.15 23.65
CA GLU A 145 -10.95 5.57 23.77
C GLU A 145 -11.65 5.87 25.09
N ASP A 146 -12.66 5.07 25.42
CA ASP A 146 -13.39 5.14 26.68
C ASP A 146 -13.92 3.76 27.07
N GLY A 147 -13.39 3.20 28.16
CA GLY A 147 -13.77 1.88 28.66
C GLY A 147 -15.23 1.75 29.13
N ARG A 148 -15.96 2.87 29.28
CA ARG A 148 -17.40 2.86 29.60
C ARG A 148 -18.25 2.52 28.38
N TYR A 149 -17.79 2.88 27.19
CA TYR A 149 -18.52 2.72 25.93
C TYR A 149 -17.92 1.64 25.02
N GLN A 150 -16.66 1.28 25.23
CA GLN A 150 -15.94 0.27 24.47
C GLN A 150 -15.41 -0.81 25.43
N SER A 151 -15.88 -2.05 25.28
CA SER A 151 -15.42 -3.18 26.09
C SER A 151 -14.14 -3.84 25.56
N SER A 152 -13.79 -3.59 24.29
CA SER A 152 -12.57 -4.10 23.66
C SER A 152 -12.12 -3.21 22.51
N GLY A 153 -10.85 -3.32 22.13
CA GLY A 153 -10.29 -2.57 21.00
C GLY A 153 -10.87 -3.00 19.67
N HIS A 154 -10.66 -2.20 18.64
CA HIS A 154 -11.16 -2.46 17.29
C HIS A 154 -10.40 -3.61 16.65
N ASP A 155 -11.12 -4.61 16.13
CA ASP A 155 -10.54 -5.70 15.36
C ASP A 155 -10.16 -5.23 13.95
N ILE A 156 -8.92 -5.54 13.55
CA ILE A 156 -8.33 -5.10 12.28
C ILE A 156 -7.83 -6.34 11.55
N CYS A 157 -8.24 -6.49 10.28
CA CYS A 157 -7.75 -7.53 9.39
C CYS A 157 -7.21 -6.90 8.11
N ILE A 158 -5.96 -7.18 7.78
CA ILE A 158 -5.30 -6.74 6.54
C ILE A 158 -5.12 -7.97 5.66
N ILE A 159 -5.55 -7.86 4.40
CA ILE A 159 -5.36 -8.91 3.40
C ILE A 159 -4.52 -8.33 2.27
N TYR A 160 -3.41 -8.98 1.95
CA TYR A 160 -2.49 -8.52 0.90
C TYR A 160 -1.91 -9.70 0.14
N PRO A 161 -1.71 -9.58 -1.19
CA PRO A 161 -1.16 -10.66 -1.99
C PRO A 161 0.32 -10.87 -1.68
N GLU A 162 0.79 -12.08 -1.91
CA GLU A 162 2.22 -12.32 -2.12
C GLU A 162 2.67 -11.50 -3.34
N LEU A 163 3.77 -10.76 -3.20
CA LEU A 163 4.25 -9.84 -4.24
C LEU A 163 5.49 -10.43 -4.91
N SER A 164 5.48 -10.48 -6.23
CA SER A 164 6.71 -10.76 -7.01
C SER A 164 7.73 -9.65 -6.80
N SER A 165 9.02 -10.00 -6.77
CA SER A 165 10.12 -9.01 -6.72
C SER A 165 10.24 -8.18 -8.00
N GLN A 166 9.66 -8.65 -9.10
CA GLN A 166 9.73 -8.00 -10.41
C GLN A 166 8.48 -8.25 -11.24
N LEU A 167 8.17 -7.28 -12.10
CA LEU A 167 7.19 -7.41 -13.17
C LEU A 167 7.93 -7.66 -14.49
N ILE A 168 7.42 -8.59 -15.29
CA ILE A 168 8.08 -9.03 -16.53
C ILE A 168 7.15 -8.73 -17.71
N LEU A 169 7.67 -8.07 -18.73
CA LEU A 169 7.04 -7.94 -20.04
C LEU A 169 7.95 -8.60 -21.08
N ASN A 170 7.45 -9.69 -21.66
CA ASN A 170 8.11 -10.40 -22.75
C ASN A 170 8.04 -9.58 -24.03
#